data_AF-U1R3Q1-F1
#
_entry.id   AF-U1R3Q1-F1
#
_cell.length_a   1.000
_cell.length_b   1.000
_cell.length_c   1.000
_cell.angle_alpha   90.00
_cell.angle_beta   90.00
_cell.angle_gamma   90.00
#
_symmetry.space_group_name_H-M   'P 1'
#
loop_
_entity.id
_entity.type
_entity.pdbx_description
1 polymer ?
#
loop_
_entity_poly.entity_id
_entity_poly.type
_entity_poly.pdbx_seq_one_letter_code
_entity_poly.pdbx_strand_id
1 'polypeptide(L)'
;MRKFLKYFFISVIFIFHLCIATAINYSMPSYDVTKVTGVEVKRVDKDGPITKANPADGPTRDVYFINTQHENGKVMVYRNEDTRWGFPFYFKFGSANLQALAQALGNEEKTVEIKYYGWRLTMFDEFPNALSIKAMAETDSPSHPIVSYILYVVLLFTLFFAIQFIRGWFDSEN
;
A
#
# COMPACT_ATOMS: atom_id res chain seq x y z
N MET A 1 40.87 0.55 10.90
CA MET A 1 39.66 0.42 11.73
C MET A 1 38.68 1.60 11.57
N ARG A 2 39.10 2.86 11.69
CA ARG A 2 38.21 4.04 11.60
C ARG A 2 37.47 4.21 10.27
N LYS A 3 38.15 4.01 9.13
CA LYS A 3 37.50 4.00 7.80
C LYS A 3 36.40 2.92 7.71
N PHE A 4 36.66 1.73 8.26
CA PHE A 4 35.69 0.65 8.32
C PHE A 4 34.47 1.02 9.16
N LEU A 5 34.68 1.56 10.37
CA LEU A 5 33.60 2.07 11.22
C LEU A 5 32.75 3.16 10.53
N LYS A 6 33.38 4.11 9.82
CA LYS A 6 32.67 5.14 9.05
C LYS A 6 31.71 4.54 8.04
N TYR A 7 32.19 3.61 7.21
CA TYR A 7 31.35 2.96 6.20
C TYR A 7 30.30 2.04 6.81
N PHE A 8 30.61 1.39 7.94
CA PHE A 8 29.64 0.62 8.71
C PHE A 8 28.45 1.49 9.16
N PHE A 9 28.71 2.64 9.80
CA PHE A 9 27.63 3.55 10.23
C PHE A 9 26.83 4.11 9.06
N ILE A 10 27.49 4.48 7.94
CA ILE A 10 26.79 4.92 6.73
C ILE A 10 25.88 3.81 6.19
N SER A 11 26.35 2.56 6.15
CA SER A 11 25.56 1.41 5.71
C SER A 11 24.34 1.17 6.60
N VAL A 12 24.51 1.24 7.93
CA VAL A 12 23.41 1.10 8.89
C VAL A 12 22.35 2.19 8.66
N ILE A 13 22.78 3.44 8.52
CA ILE A 13 21.87 4.57 8.27
C ILE A 13 21.17 4.43 6.91
N PHE A 14 21.87 3.97 5.88
CA PHE A 14 21.26 3.72 4.58
C PHE A 14 20.18 2.64 4.66
N ILE A 15 20.48 1.50 5.30
CA ILE A 15 19.51 0.41 5.50
C ILE A 15 18.30 0.90 6.30
N PHE A 16 18.52 1.68 7.36
CA PHE A 16 17.44 2.27 8.16
C PHE A 16 16.51 3.16 7.32
N HIS A 17 17.06 4.05 6.48
CA HIS A 17 16.26 4.88 5.58
C HIS A 17 15.54 4.04 4.53
N LEU A 18 16.16 2.96 4.03
CA LEU A 18 15.51 2.04 3.10
C LEU A 18 14.29 1.36 3.76
N CYS A 19 14.40 0.90 5.00
CA CYS A 19 13.27 0.33 5.74
C CYS A 19 12.12 1.34 5.91
N ILE A 20 12.43 2.61 6.22
CA ILE A 20 11.41 3.66 6.31
C ILE A 20 10.78 3.96 4.95
N ALA A 21 11.57 4.05 3.88
CA ALA A 21 11.07 4.25 2.53
C ALA A 21 10.10 3.13 2.12
N THR A 22 10.44 1.89 2.43
CA THR A 22 9.57 0.72 2.23
C THR A 22 8.29 0.81 3.05
N ALA A 23 8.37 1.19 4.33
CA ALA A 23 7.20 1.35 5.18
C ALA A 23 6.25 2.46 4.69
N ILE A 24 6.79 3.58 4.20
CA ILE A 24 6.03 4.66 3.55
C ILE A 24 5.35 4.11 2.30
N ASN A 25 6.09 3.42 1.43
CA ASN A 25 5.56 2.89 0.18
C ASN A 25 4.42 1.89 0.40
N TYR A 26 4.57 1.02 1.39
CA TYR A 26 3.56 0.04 1.75
C TYR A 26 2.33 0.69 2.40
N SER A 27 2.54 1.63 3.32
CA SER A 27 1.48 2.13 4.17
C SER A 27 0.71 3.29 3.56
N MET A 28 1.35 4.14 2.76
CA MET A 28 0.73 5.35 2.22
C MET A 28 -0.17 5.07 1.02
N PRO A 29 -1.19 5.92 0.77
CA PRO A 29 -2.12 5.68 -0.31
C PRO A 29 -1.44 5.85 -1.66
N SER A 30 -1.77 4.94 -2.58
CA SER A 30 -1.52 5.04 -4.01
C SER A 30 -2.85 5.06 -4.76
N TYR A 31 -2.81 5.48 -6.02
CA TYR A 31 -3.98 5.59 -6.86
C TYR A 31 -3.82 4.68 -8.07
N ASP A 32 -4.91 4.05 -8.48
CA ASP A 32 -4.97 3.24 -9.68
C ASP A 32 -6.14 3.62 -10.55
N VAL A 33 -5.95 3.65 -11.86
CA VAL A 33 -7.02 3.86 -12.84
C VAL A 33 -7.30 2.54 -13.55
N THR A 34 -8.50 2.01 -13.33
CA THR A 34 -8.87 0.66 -13.75
C THR A 34 -10.39 0.56 -13.95
N LYS A 35 -10.87 -0.55 -14.51
CA LYS A 35 -12.30 -0.88 -14.53
C LYS A 35 -12.61 -1.99 -13.52
N VAL A 36 -13.75 -1.92 -12.85
CA VAL A 36 -14.22 -3.00 -11.96
C VAL A 36 -14.85 -4.08 -12.81
N THR A 37 -14.37 -5.32 -12.70
CA THR A 37 -14.87 -6.48 -13.44
C THR A 37 -15.76 -7.37 -12.59
N GLY A 38 -15.65 -7.27 -11.26
CA GLY A 38 -16.48 -8.04 -10.35
C GLY A 38 -16.18 -7.76 -8.90
N VAL A 39 -17.04 -8.28 -8.04
CA VAL A 39 -16.93 -8.20 -6.58
C VAL A 39 -17.16 -9.58 -5.98
N GLU A 40 -16.40 -9.91 -4.94
CA GLU A 40 -16.55 -11.18 -4.23
C GLU A 40 -16.46 -10.97 -2.71
N VAL A 41 -16.97 -11.94 -1.95
CA VAL A 41 -16.85 -11.98 -0.48
C VAL A 41 -16.28 -13.33 -0.10
N LYS A 42 -15.20 -13.34 0.67
CA LYS A 42 -14.57 -14.56 1.18
C LYS A 42 -14.52 -14.51 2.70
N ARG A 43 -14.72 -15.67 3.35
CA ARG A 43 -14.38 -15.83 4.76
C ARG A 43 -12.88 -16.00 4.91
N VAL A 44 -12.32 -15.22 5.82
CA VAL A 44 -10.89 -15.13 6.10
C VAL A 44 -10.70 -15.30 7.60
N ASP A 45 -9.69 -16.04 8.01
CA ASP A 45 -9.25 -16.15 9.40
C ASP A 45 -8.00 -15.30 9.66
N LYS A 46 -7.18 -15.67 10.64
CA LYS A 46 -5.92 -14.98 10.96
C LYS A 46 -4.83 -15.20 9.91
N ASP A 47 -4.87 -16.32 9.19
CA ASP A 47 -3.83 -16.77 8.25
C ASP A 47 -4.20 -16.48 6.79
N GLY A 48 -5.45 -16.12 6.51
CA GLY A 48 -5.90 -15.70 5.20
C GLY A 48 -7.26 -16.29 4.81
N PRO A 49 -7.60 -16.30 3.51
CA PRO A 49 -8.82 -16.95 3.04
C PRO A 49 -8.87 -18.41 3.49
N ILE A 50 -10.03 -18.84 3.97
CA ILE A 50 -10.21 -20.22 4.41
C ILE A 50 -10.23 -21.11 3.17
N THR A 51 -9.30 -22.05 3.10
CA THR A 51 -9.15 -22.99 1.98
C THR A 51 -8.88 -24.40 2.50
N LYS A 52 -8.79 -25.39 1.60
CA LYS A 52 -8.36 -26.73 1.98
C LYS A 52 -6.94 -26.74 2.57
N ALA A 53 -6.08 -25.81 2.13
CA ALA A 53 -4.70 -25.67 2.60
C ALA A 53 -4.60 -24.79 3.87
N ASN A 54 -5.58 -23.92 4.12
CA ASN A 54 -5.72 -23.13 5.34
C ASN A 54 -7.11 -23.38 5.98
N PRO A 55 -7.29 -24.48 6.72
CA PRO A 55 -8.53 -24.76 7.43
C PRO A 55 -8.78 -23.71 8.53
N ALA A 56 -10.04 -23.41 8.80
CA ALA A 56 -10.41 -22.41 9.80
C ALA A 56 -9.88 -22.79 11.20
N ASP A 57 -8.97 -21.98 11.74
CA ASP A 57 -8.33 -22.17 13.05
C ASP A 57 -8.58 -20.98 13.99
N GLY A 58 -9.82 -20.47 13.99
CA GLY A 58 -10.22 -19.36 14.87
C GLY A 58 -11.40 -18.52 14.36
N PRO A 59 -11.59 -17.32 14.96
CA PRO A 59 -12.63 -16.39 14.53
C PRO A 59 -12.46 -15.99 13.06
N THR A 60 -13.51 -16.23 12.28
CA THR A 60 -13.55 -15.89 10.86
C THR A 60 -14.24 -14.55 10.66
N ARG A 61 -13.81 -13.81 9.65
CA ARG A 61 -14.46 -12.56 9.21
C ARG A 61 -14.71 -12.59 7.71
N ASP A 62 -15.76 -11.90 7.28
CA ASP A 62 -16.04 -11.71 5.87
C ASP A 62 -15.19 -10.56 5.33
N VAL A 63 -14.46 -10.85 4.26
CA VAL A 63 -13.61 -9.90 3.57
C VAL A 63 -14.12 -9.74 2.15
N TYR A 64 -14.37 -8.49 1.81
CA TYR A 64 -14.76 -8.09 0.47
C TYR A 64 -13.53 -7.99 -0.43
N PHE A 65 -13.65 -8.44 -1.67
CA PHE A 65 -12.65 -8.18 -2.70
C PHE A 65 -13.29 -7.55 -3.93
N ILE A 66 -12.51 -6.68 -4.59
CA ILE A 66 -12.88 -5.95 -5.78
C ILE A 66 -11.91 -6.39 -6.88
N ASN A 67 -12.44 -7.05 -7.90
CA ASN A 67 -11.68 -7.50 -9.06
C ASN A 67 -11.67 -6.39 -10.10
N THR A 68 -10.50 -6.09 -10.62
CA THR A 68 -10.32 -5.01 -11.60
C THR A 68 -9.45 -5.44 -12.76
N GLN A 69 -9.63 -4.76 -13.87
CA GLN A 69 -8.81 -4.92 -15.05
C GLN A 69 -8.41 -3.55 -15.60
N HIS A 70 -7.10 -3.38 -15.81
CA HIS A 70 -6.55 -2.21 -16.49
C HIS A 70 -6.74 -2.32 -18.01
N GLU A 71 -6.63 -1.20 -18.71
CA GLU A 71 -6.77 -1.16 -20.18
C GLU A 71 -5.77 -2.06 -20.91
N ASN A 72 -4.60 -2.30 -20.34
CA ASN A 72 -3.59 -3.23 -20.87
C ASN A 72 -3.91 -4.71 -20.60
N GLY A 73 -5.07 -5.03 -20.04
CA GLY A 73 -5.52 -6.38 -19.72
C GLY A 73 -4.98 -6.95 -18.40
N LYS A 74 -4.09 -6.24 -17.71
CA LYS A 74 -3.58 -6.67 -16.40
C LYS A 74 -4.73 -6.72 -15.39
N VAL A 75 -4.80 -7.81 -14.65
CA VAL A 75 -5.80 -8.00 -13.59
C VAL A 75 -5.18 -7.65 -12.25
N MET A 76 -5.93 -6.91 -11.44
CA MET A 76 -5.58 -6.59 -10.06
C MET A 76 -6.79 -6.85 -9.18
N VAL A 77 -6.54 -7.31 -7.96
CA VAL A 77 -7.60 -7.59 -6.99
C VAL A 77 -7.27 -6.81 -5.73
N TYR A 78 -8.24 -6.04 -5.26
CA TYR A 78 -8.12 -5.29 -4.01
C TYR A 78 -8.95 -5.95 -2.94
N ARG A 79 -8.37 -6.05 -1.74
CA ARG A 79 -9.11 -6.33 -0.53
C ARG A 79 -9.87 -5.07 -0.12
N ASN A 80 -11.04 -5.21 0.47
CA ASN A 80 -11.84 -4.10 0.97
C ASN A 80 -12.26 -4.41 2.41
N GLU A 81 -11.37 -4.09 3.35
CA GLU A 81 -11.63 -4.20 4.78
C GLU A 81 -11.69 -2.83 5.45
N ASP A 82 -12.42 -2.77 6.54
CA ASP A 82 -12.40 -1.63 7.45
C ASP A 82 -11.06 -1.62 8.19
N THR A 83 -10.28 -0.55 8.05
CA THR A 83 -9.06 -0.38 8.85
C THR A 83 -9.42 -0.09 10.31
N ARG A 84 -10.56 0.55 10.56
CA ARG A 84 -11.01 0.96 11.90
C ARG A 84 -9.88 1.71 12.62
N TRP A 85 -9.46 1.18 13.77
CA TRP A 85 -8.37 1.70 14.59
C TRP A 85 -7.04 0.97 14.34
N GLY A 86 -6.97 0.09 13.34
CA GLY A 86 -5.78 -0.64 12.96
C GLY A 86 -4.83 0.18 12.11
N PHE A 87 -3.55 -0.24 12.10
CA PHE A 87 -2.53 0.36 11.26
C PHE A 87 -2.65 -0.14 9.80
N PRO A 88 -2.50 0.72 8.78
CA PRO A 88 -2.34 2.17 8.87
C PRO A 88 -3.66 2.86 9.27
N PHE A 89 -3.58 3.88 10.14
CA PHE A 89 -4.71 4.54 10.81
C PHE A 89 -5.56 5.42 9.87
N TYR A 90 -6.15 4.82 8.84
CA TYR A 90 -7.03 5.50 7.89
C TYR A 90 -8.45 5.71 8.40
N PHE A 91 -8.81 5.12 9.55
CA PHE A 91 -10.16 5.20 10.11
C PHE A 91 -11.26 4.89 9.08
N LYS A 92 -11.00 3.90 8.23
CA LYS A 92 -11.94 3.44 7.21
C LYS A 92 -12.98 2.53 7.85
N PHE A 93 -14.24 2.86 7.61
CA PHE A 93 -15.43 2.10 8.01
C PHE A 93 -16.38 1.95 6.81
N GLY A 94 -17.26 0.95 6.84
CA GLY A 94 -18.30 0.80 5.83
C GLY A 94 -17.82 0.17 4.51
N SER A 95 -16.90 -0.80 4.60
CA SER A 95 -16.46 -1.64 3.46
C SER A 95 -17.61 -2.19 2.62
N ALA A 96 -18.74 -2.56 3.24
CA ALA A 96 -19.94 -3.01 2.51
C ALA A 96 -20.51 -1.94 1.56
N ASN A 97 -20.51 -0.65 1.97
CA ASN A 97 -20.99 0.44 1.11
C ASN A 97 -20.02 0.66 -0.06
N LEU A 98 -18.71 0.60 0.20
CA LEU A 98 -17.70 0.70 -0.84
C LEU A 98 -17.82 -0.46 -1.85
N GLN A 99 -18.16 -1.66 -1.36
CA GLN A 99 -18.38 -2.83 -2.19
C GLN A 99 -19.59 -2.65 -3.11
N ALA A 100 -20.72 -2.19 -2.56
CA ALA A 100 -21.92 -1.93 -3.35
C ALA A 100 -21.67 -0.86 -4.44
N LEU A 101 -20.93 0.20 -4.10
CA LEU A 101 -20.53 1.23 -5.06
C LEU A 101 -19.63 0.66 -6.15
N ALA A 102 -18.64 -0.17 -5.80
CA ALA A 102 -17.76 -0.81 -6.77
C ALA A 102 -18.54 -1.72 -7.73
N GLN A 103 -19.52 -2.48 -7.22
CA GLN A 103 -20.38 -3.31 -8.05
C GLN A 103 -21.23 -2.48 -9.02
N ALA A 104 -21.82 -1.37 -8.55
CA ALA A 104 -22.60 -0.48 -9.41
C ALA A 104 -21.74 0.12 -10.53
N LEU A 105 -20.54 0.60 -10.20
CA LEU A 105 -19.60 1.17 -11.18
C LEU A 105 -19.10 0.13 -12.19
N GLY A 106 -18.91 -1.12 -11.76
CA GLY A 106 -18.56 -2.24 -12.65
C GLY A 106 -19.68 -2.59 -13.63
N ASN A 107 -20.94 -2.59 -13.17
CA ASN A 107 -22.09 -2.84 -14.04
C ASN A 107 -22.30 -1.74 -15.10
N GLU A 108 -21.86 -0.51 -14.80
CA GLU A 108 -21.87 0.62 -15.75
C GLU A 108 -20.62 0.66 -16.65
N GLU A 109 -19.69 -0.29 -16.50
CA GLU A 109 -18.41 -0.38 -17.22
C GLU A 109 -17.56 0.91 -17.16
N LYS A 110 -17.74 1.70 -16.09
CA LYS A 110 -17.04 2.97 -15.92
C LYS A 110 -15.58 2.76 -15.55
N THR A 111 -14.73 3.62 -16.09
CA THR A 111 -13.36 3.78 -15.60
C THR A 111 -13.42 4.39 -14.21
N VAL A 112 -12.72 3.77 -13.26
CA VAL A 112 -12.68 4.19 -11.86
C VAL A 112 -11.24 4.46 -11.43
N GLU A 113 -11.12 5.39 -10.49
CA GLU A 113 -9.91 5.56 -9.71
C GLU A 113 -10.09 4.90 -8.35
N ILE A 114 -9.19 3.97 -8.02
CA ILE A 114 -9.14 3.30 -6.73
C ILE A 114 -7.98 3.88 -5.94
N LYS A 115 -8.29 4.41 -4.76
CA LYS A 115 -7.29 4.74 -3.75
C LYS A 115 -7.04 3.49 -2.91
N TYR A 116 -5.80 3.05 -2.78
CA TYR A 116 -5.45 1.84 -2.04
C TYR A 116 -4.12 2.00 -1.31
N TYR A 117 -3.82 1.09 -0.38
CA TYR A 117 -2.48 0.94 0.20
C TYR A 117 -2.09 -0.54 0.24
N GLY A 118 -0.81 -0.81 0.48
CA GLY A 118 -0.25 -2.16 0.48
C GLY A 118 0.19 -2.62 -0.91
N TRP A 119 0.70 -3.85 -0.97
CA TRP A 119 1.24 -4.43 -2.18
C TRP A 119 0.43 -5.62 -2.65
N ARG A 120 0.45 -5.86 -3.96
CA ARG A 120 0.01 -7.12 -4.53
C ARG A 120 1.19 -8.07 -4.60
N LEU A 121 1.18 -9.11 -3.76
CA LEU A 121 2.18 -10.19 -3.80
C LEU A 121 1.48 -11.52 -4.08
N THR A 122 1.51 -11.95 -5.34
CA THR A 122 0.80 -13.17 -5.80
C THR A 122 1.28 -14.44 -5.08
N MET A 123 2.57 -14.55 -4.77
CA MET A 123 3.13 -15.73 -4.09
C MET A 123 2.61 -15.91 -2.65
N PHE A 124 2.17 -14.82 -2.00
CA PHE A 124 1.74 -14.82 -0.61
C PHE A 124 0.24 -14.54 -0.44
N ASP A 125 -0.52 -14.54 -1.54
CA ASP A 125 -1.93 -14.14 -1.53
C ASP A 125 -2.18 -12.80 -0.82
N GLU A 126 -1.22 -11.87 -0.90
CA GLU A 126 -1.39 -10.53 -0.32
C GLU A 126 -2.06 -9.62 -1.35
N PHE A 127 -3.14 -8.97 -0.90
CA PHE A 127 -3.95 -8.08 -1.70
C PHE A 127 -3.94 -6.68 -1.09
N PRO A 128 -3.66 -5.63 -1.90
CA PRO A 128 -3.72 -4.26 -1.42
C PRO A 128 -5.14 -3.93 -0.95
N ASN A 129 -5.24 -3.10 0.09
CA ASN A 129 -6.52 -2.72 0.66
C ASN A 129 -7.05 -1.43 0.02
N ALA A 130 -8.22 -1.49 -0.60
CA ALA A 130 -8.94 -0.36 -1.15
C ALA A 130 -9.45 0.56 -0.03
N LEU A 131 -9.20 1.84 -0.17
CA LEU A 131 -9.65 2.91 0.71
C LEU A 131 -10.91 3.59 0.18
N SER A 132 -10.92 3.92 -1.10
CA SER A 132 -12.05 4.57 -1.76
C SER A 132 -12.04 4.29 -3.27
N ILE A 133 -13.20 4.44 -3.89
CA ILE A 133 -13.40 4.32 -5.34
C ILE A 133 -14.12 5.57 -5.82
N LYS A 134 -13.68 6.13 -6.95
CA LYS A 134 -14.31 7.27 -7.61
C LYS A 134 -14.49 6.96 -9.09
N ALA A 135 -15.64 7.30 -9.67
CA ALA A 135 -15.78 7.29 -11.12
C ALA A 135 -14.92 8.40 -11.75
N MET A 136 -14.19 8.06 -12.80
CA MET A 136 -13.39 9.00 -13.56
C MET A 136 -14.16 9.46 -14.78
N ALA A 137 -14.27 10.78 -14.97
CA ALA A 137 -14.68 11.33 -16.25
C ALA A 137 -13.52 11.24 -17.25
N GLU A 138 -13.81 11.25 -18.56
CA GLU A 138 -12.76 11.24 -19.59
C GLU A 138 -11.81 12.46 -19.50
N THR A 139 -12.25 13.54 -18.88
CA THR A 139 -11.46 14.76 -18.65
C THR A 139 -10.68 14.78 -17.33
N ASP A 140 -10.93 13.82 -16.43
CA ASP A 140 -10.32 13.80 -15.11
C ASP A 140 -8.88 13.29 -15.20
N SER A 141 -7.95 14.01 -14.57
CA SER A 141 -6.57 13.54 -14.39
C SER A 141 -6.46 12.63 -13.17
N PRO A 142 -5.62 11.58 -13.21
CA PRO A 142 -5.39 10.70 -12.07
C PRO A 142 -4.86 11.48 -10.86
N SER A 143 -5.33 11.10 -9.67
CA SER A 143 -4.84 11.58 -8.39
C SER A 143 -3.40 11.16 -8.14
N HIS A 144 -2.68 11.99 -7.39
CA HIS A 144 -1.28 11.74 -7.05
C HIS A 144 -1.07 11.58 -5.55
N PRO A 145 -0.17 10.68 -5.12
CA PRO A 145 0.15 10.45 -3.71
C PRO A 145 1.10 11.53 -3.16
N ILE A 146 0.60 12.77 -3.09
CA ILE A 146 1.37 13.97 -2.70
C ILE A 146 2.03 13.80 -1.33
N VAL A 147 1.32 13.23 -0.36
CA VAL A 147 1.86 12.98 0.99
C VAL A 147 3.06 12.04 0.94
N SER A 148 3.00 10.96 0.15
CA SER A 148 4.13 10.06 -0.05
C SER A 148 5.34 10.78 -0.64
N TYR A 149 5.13 11.66 -1.63
CA TYR A 149 6.21 12.44 -2.24
C TYR A 149 6.88 13.37 -1.24
N ILE A 150 6.10 14.07 -0.41
CA ILE A 150 6.64 14.92 0.67
C ILE A 150 7.47 14.08 1.63
N LEU A 151 6.98 12.92 2.04
CA LEU A 151 7.71 12.02 2.94
C LEU A 151 9.02 11.52 2.32
N TYR A 152 9.04 11.18 1.03
CA TYR A 152 10.28 10.78 0.35
C TYR A 152 11.28 11.93 0.26
N VAL A 153 10.83 13.16 -0.01
CA VAL A 153 11.70 14.34 -0.01
C VAL A 153 12.32 14.57 1.37
N VAL A 154 11.51 14.54 2.43
CA VAL A 154 11.99 14.65 3.82
C VAL A 154 12.98 13.52 4.15
N LEU A 155 12.69 12.29 3.70
CA LEU A 155 13.57 11.15 3.92
C LEU A 155 14.92 11.30 3.21
N LEU A 156 14.93 11.87 2.00
CA LEU A 156 16.17 12.17 1.28
C LEU A 156 17.00 13.26 1.97
N PHE A 157 16.34 14.33 2.45
CA PHE A 157 17.03 15.38 3.21
C PHE A 157 17.64 14.83 4.50
N THR A 158 16.88 14.05 5.27
CA THR A 158 17.37 13.44 6.52
C THR A 158 18.51 12.45 6.27
N LEU A 159 18.44 11.64 5.20
CA LEU A 159 19.53 10.76 4.78
C LEU A 159 20.79 11.56 4.45
N PHE A 160 20.65 12.62 3.66
CA PHE A 160 21.76 13.49 3.28
C PHE A 160 22.44 14.07 4.52
N PHE A 161 21.69 14.69 5.43
CA PHE A 161 22.24 15.27 6.66
C PHE A 161 22.85 14.22 7.59
N ALA A 162 22.23 13.04 7.72
CA ALA A 162 22.78 11.94 8.51
C ALA A 162 24.14 11.49 7.96
N ILE A 163 24.28 11.35 6.64
CA ILE A 163 25.56 11.01 6.00
C ILE A 163 26.59 12.12 6.22
N GLN A 164 26.22 13.40 6.05
CA GLN A 164 27.14 14.52 6.29
C GLN A 164 27.58 14.59 7.75
N PHE A 165 26.69 14.33 8.70
CA PHE A 165 27.00 14.30 10.12
C PHE A 165 28.03 13.21 10.46
N ILE A 166 27.82 11.98 9.97
CA ILE A 166 28.78 10.89 10.14
C ILE A 166 30.14 11.28 9.53
N ARG A 167 30.14 11.81 8.31
CA ARG A 167 31.38 12.24 7.64
C ARG A 167 32.11 13.29 8.47
N GLY A 168 31.40 14.34 8.90
CA GLY A 168 31.95 15.41 9.74
C GLY A 168 32.57 14.88 11.03
N TRP A 169 31.88 13.99 11.75
CA TRP A 169 32.39 13.38 12.99
C TRP A 169 33.70 12.60 12.77
N PHE A 170 33.76 11.79 11.71
CA PHE A 170 34.95 11.00 11.39
C PHE A 170 36.06 11.80 10.71
N ASP A 171 35.77 12.99 10.20
CA ASP A 171 36.75 13.86 9.58
C ASP A 171 37.33 14.88 10.60
N SER A 172 36.58 15.26 11.65
CA SER A 172 37.00 16.23 12.69
C SER A 172 38.04 15.72 13.68
N GLU A 173 38.21 14.41 13.81
CA GLU A 173 39.22 13.81 14.72
C GLU A 173 40.46 13.28 13.94
N ASN A 174 40.69 13.73 12.70
CA ASN A 174 41.96 13.51 11.97
C ASN A 174 42.89 14.71 12.10
#